data_AF-A0A9P6REZ4-F1
#
_entry.id   AF-A0A9P6REZ4-F1
#
_cell.length_a   1.000
_cell.length_b   1.000
_cell.length_c   1.000
_cell.angle_alpha   90.00
_cell.angle_beta   90.00
_cell.angle_gamma   90.00
#
_symmetry.space_group_name_H-M   'P 1'
#
loop_
_entity.id
_entity.type
_entity.pdbx_description
1 polymer ?
#
loop_
_entity_poly.entity_id
_entity_poly.type
_entity_poly.pdbx_seq_one_letter_code
_entity_poly.pdbx_strand_id
1 'polypeptide(L)'
;IISGVGGTPQMQRSLRRPVTIDNPDVCAITAKNIMQALREIYAEQPSTAQHKPSIAVISTTGVSDVREDVPVGFQFLYHVLLADPHKDKKEMERLVTVNSTDLDASKRVLRGVIVVRPSLLMGDQNVKKGRGWERLKVGQEEKPAIGYTVHRADVGEWIYEQIVKSGGDNRFGQRITLTN
;
A
#
# COMPACT_ATOMS: atom_id res chain seq x y z
N ILE A 1 8.06 13.03 3.52
CA ILE A 1 8.61 12.75 2.16
C ILE A 1 7.51 12.02 1.40
N ILE A 2 7.21 12.44 0.16
CA ILE A 2 6.26 11.76 -0.72
C ILE A 2 7.04 11.32 -1.96
N SER A 3 6.92 10.05 -2.33
CA SER A 3 7.64 9.47 -3.46
C SER A 3 6.76 8.44 -4.16
N GLY A 4 6.86 8.35 -5.48
CA GLY A 4 6.13 7.39 -6.30
C GLY A 4 7.11 6.42 -6.94
N VAL A 5 6.85 5.12 -6.79
CA VAL A 5 7.57 4.06 -7.48
C VAL A 5 6.53 3.08 -8.03
N GLY A 6 6.73 2.65 -9.28
CA GLY A 6 5.87 1.69 -9.96
C GLY A 6 6.55 1.24 -11.25
N GLY A 7 5.97 0.23 -11.88
CA GLY A 7 6.43 -0.24 -13.18
C GLY A 7 5.31 -0.17 -14.22
N THR A 8 5.70 -0.35 -15.48
CA THR A 8 4.79 -0.28 -16.62
C THR A 8 4.25 -1.68 -16.92
N PRO A 9 2.93 -1.85 -17.12
CA PRO A 9 2.37 -3.14 -17.53
C PRO A 9 2.96 -3.62 -18.86
N GLN A 10 3.29 -4.90 -18.93
CA GLN A 10 3.82 -5.57 -20.10
C GLN A 10 2.99 -6.81 -20.41
N MET A 11 2.72 -7.05 -21.69
CA MET A 11 2.05 -8.28 -22.13
C MET A 11 3.10 -9.38 -22.32
N GLN A 12 2.82 -10.58 -21.83
CA GLN A 12 3.68 -11.75 -22.00
C GLN A 12 2.91 -12.92 -22.63
N ARG A 13 3.62 -13.82 -23.32
CA ARG A 13 3.04 -15.02 -23.94
C ARG A 13 2.75 -16.09 -22.88
N SER A 14 1.73 -15.86 -22.06
CA SER A 14 1.24 -16.80 -21.05
C SER A 14 -0.28 -16.79 -20.97
N LEU A 15 -0.90 -17.96 -21.11
CA LEU A 15 -2.36 -18.11 -21.02
C LEU A 15 -2.91 -17.94 -19.60
N ARG A 16 -2.06 -18.14 -18.58
CA ARG A 16 -2.46 -18.04 -17.16
C ARG A 16 -2.10 -16.70 -16.52
N ARG A 17 -1.06 -16.02 -17.04
CA ARG A 17 -0.60 -14.71 -16.55
C ARG A 17 -0.19 -13.83 -17.72
N PRO A 18 -1.15 -13.33 -18.50
CA PRO A 18 -0.85 -12.62 -19.75
C PRO A 18 -0.26 -11.22 -19.51
N VAL A 19 -0.37 -10.68 -18.30
CA VAL A 19 0.12 -9.35 -17.90
C VAL A 19 1.18 -9.50 -16.82
N THR A 20 2.29 -8.79 -16.98
CA THR A 20 3.35 -8.59 -15.99
C THR A 20 3.70 -7.11 -15.89
N ILE A 21 4.72 -6.76 -15.11
CA ILE A 21 5.30 -5.43 -15.03
C ILE A 21 6.79 -5.53 -15.43
N ASP A 22 7.33 -4.51 -16.08
CA ASP A 22 8.74 -4.43 -16.50
C ASP A 22 9.75 -4.69 -15.37
N ASN A 23 9.45 -4.18 -14.18
CA ASN A 23 10.16 -4.50 -12.94
C ASN A 23 9.16 -5.12 -11.93
N PRO A 24 9.02 -6.45 -11.90
CA PRO A 24 7.93 -7.12 -11.21
C PRO A 24 8.02 -7.02 -9.69
N ASP A 25 9.20 -6.81 -9.11
CA ASP A 25 9.41 -6.73 -7.66
C ASP A 25 9.75 -5.28 -7.19
N VAL A 26 9.40 -4.27 -7.99
CA VAL A 26 9.86 -2.90 -7.77
C VAL A 26 9.40 -2.32 -6.43
N CYS A 27 8.16 -2.60 -6.00
CA CYS A 27 7.65 -2.10 -4.72
C CYS A 27 8.32 -2.82 -3.55
N ALA A 28 8.46 -4.15 -3.63
CA ALA A 28 9.10 -4.96 -2.61
C ALA A 28 10.59 -4.59 -2.44
N ILE A 29 11.32 -4.45 -3.54
CA ILE A 29 12.73 -4.02 -3.54
C ILE A 29 12.85 -2.62 -2.95
N THR A 30 11.96 -1.70 -3.32
CA THR A 30 11.96 -0.34 -2.77
C THR A 30 11.74 -0.35 -1.27
N ALA A 31 10.73 -1.08 -0.77
CA ALA A 31 10.49 -1.20 0.67
C ALA A 31 11.70 -1.81 1.38
N LYS A 32 12.29 -2.87 0.84
CA LYS A 32 13.50 -3.50 1.39
C LYS A 32 14.66 -2.51 1.48
N ASN A 33 14.90 -1.74 0.42
CA ASN A 33 15.99 -0.76 0.37
C ASN A 33 15.79 0.38 1.37
N ILE A 34 14.55 0.88 1.53
CA ILE A 34 14.24 1.89 2.56
C ILE A 34 14.54 1.31 3.95
N MET A 35 14.11 0.08 4.25
CA MET A 35 14.35 -0.54 5.56
C MET A 35 15.85 -0.74 5.80
N GLN A 36 16.59 -1.15 4.77
CA GLN A 36 18.04 -1.34 4.84
C GLN A 36 18.76 -0.01 5.09
N ALA A 37 18.42 1.04 4.34
CA ALA A 37 19.00 2.37 4.53
C ALA A 37 18.75 2.91 5.94
N LEU A 38 17.55 2.70 6.50
CA LEU A 38 17.26 3.08 7.90
C LEU A 38 18.15 2.32 8.89
N ARG A 39 18.40 1.02 8.68
CA ARG A 39 19.32 0.25 9.54
C ARG A 39 20.74 0.79 9.49
N GLU A 40 21.23 1.10 8.29
CA GLU A 40 22.58 1.65 8.08
C GLU A 40 22.70 3.01 8.79
N ILE A 41 21.72 3.89 8.63
CA ILE A 41 21.67 5.18 9.34
C ILE A 41 21.68 4.97 10.87
N TYR A 42 20.94 4.00 11.39
CA TYR A 42 20.92 3.72 12.84
C TYR A 42 22.22 3.11 13.35
N ALA A 43 22.91 2.32 12.52
CA ALA A 43 24.22 1.77 12.86
C ALA A 43 25.30 2.86 12.88
N GLU A 44 25.27 3.78 11.92
CA GLU A 44 26.21 4.91 11.85
C GLU A 44 25.92 5.99 12.91
N GLN A 45 24.63 6.22 13.19
CA GLN A 45 24.17 7.28 14.10
C GLN A 45 23.13 6.74 15.09
N PRO A 46 23.53 6.04 16.17
CA PRO A 46 22.61 5.38 17.10
C PRO A 46 21.57 6.31 17.76
N SER A 47 21.87 7.61 17.90
CA SER A 47 20.91 8.60 18.42
C SER A 47 19.66 8.75 17.55
N THR A 48 19.76 8.52 16.24
CA THR A 48 18.62 8.61 15.32
C THR A 48 17.63 7.46 15.49
N ALA A 49 18.07 6.33 16.07
CA ALA A 49 17.18 5.20 16.39
C ALA A 49 16.15 5.54 17.48
N GLN A 50 16.33 6.63 18.22
CA GLN A 50 15.33 7.17 19.16
C GLN A 50 14.14 7.82 18.43
N HIS A 51 14.33 8.23 17.16
CA HIS A 51 13.34 8.98 16.37
C HIS A 51 13.02 8.24 15.06
N LYS A 52 12.50 7.01 15.17
CA LYS A 52 12.13 6.20 14.00
C LYS A 52 11.01 6.85 13.20
N PRO A 53 11.07 6.88 11.85
CA PRO A 53 10.00 7.43 11.03
C PRO A 53 8.81 6.47 10.98
N SER A 54 7.65 6.99 10.58
CA SER A 54 6.52 6.19 10.13
C SER A 54 6.49 6.14 8.60
N ILE A 55 5.84 5.12 8.04
CA ILE A 55 5.65 4.99 6.60
C ILE A 55 4.19 4.66 6.29
N ALA A 56 3.66 5.28 5.23
CA ALA A 56 2.40 4.91 4.64
C ALA A 56 2.64 4.44 3.21
N VAL A 57 2.11 3.27 2.85
CA VAL A 57 2.28 2.68 1.52
C VAL A 57 0.95 2.52 0.82
N ILE A 58 0.94 2.77 -0.49
CA ILE A 58 -0.22 2.55 -1.36
C ILE A 58 -0.08 1.16 -2.00
N SER A 59 -0.98 0.28 -1.62
CA SER A 59 -1.14 -1.10 -2.10
C SER A 59 -2.38 -1.18 -3.00
N THR A 60 -3.14 -2.27 -2.93
CA THR A 60 -4.39 -2.51 -3.68
C THR A 60 -5.29 -3.47 -2.90
N THR A 61 -6.59 -3.48 -3.19
CA THR A 61 -7.44 -4.64 -2.86
C THR A 61 -7.00 -5.88 -3.64
N GLY A 62 -7.41 -7.07 -3.20
CA GLY A 62 -7.11 -8.38 -3.79
C GLY A 62 -5.77 -8.98 -3.37
N VAL A 63 -5.16 -8.44 -2.30
CA VAL A 63 -3.89 -8.93 -1.73
C VAL A 63 -4.04 -9.44 -0.29
N SER A 64 -5.21 -9.29 0.33
CA SER A 64 -5.46 -9.75 1.69
C SER A 64 -5.54 -11.28 1.77
N ASP A 65 -4.91 -11.85 2.80
CA ASP A 65 -5.08 -13.26 3.17
C ASP A 65 -6.17 -13.47 4.24
N VAL A 66 -6.69 -12.39 4.82
CA VAL A 66 -7.63 -12.45 5.95
C VAL A 66 -9.07 -12.53 5.46
N ARG A 67 -9.43 -11.64 4.53
CA ARG A 67 -10.79 -11.57 3.98
C ARG A 67 -10.76 -11.04 2.56
N GLU A 68 -11.60 -11.62 1.71
CA GLU A 68 -11.80 -11.13 0.35
C GLU A 68 -12.34 -9.68 0.38
N ASP A 69 -11.59 -8.77 -0.23
CA ASP A 69 -11.89 -7.33 -0.32
C ASP A 69 -12.19 -6.88 -1.76
N VAL A 70 -12.31 -7.84 -2.69
CA VAL A 70 -12.70 -7.61 -4.10
C VAL A 70 -14.12 -8.13 -4.36
N PRO A 71 -14.99 -7.36 -5.04
CA PRO A 71 -16.31 -7.87 -5.44
C PRO A 71 -16.18 -9.03 -6.43
N VAL A 72 -17.10 -10.00 -6.35
CA VAL A 72 -17.05 -11.26 -7.12
C VAL A 72 -16.80 -11.04 -8.63
N GLY A 73 -17.44 -10.02 -9.23
CA GLY A 73 -17.28 -9.71 -10.65
C GLY A 73 -15.85 -9.29 -11.07
N PHE A 74 -15.01 -8.86 -10.13
CA PHE A 74 -13.62 -8.45 -10.38
C PHE A 74 -12.58 -9.50 -9.97
N GLN A 75 -12.99 -10.59 -9.32
CA GLN A 75 -12.05 -11.62 -8.88
C GLN A 75 -11.23 -12.22 -10.03
N PHE A 76 -11.84 -12.44 -11.20
CA PHE A 76 -11.09 -12.93 -12.36
C PHE A 76 -9.99 -11.96 -12.80
N LEU A 77 -10.34 -10.68 -12.96
CA LEU A 77 -9.39 -9.61 -13.30
C LEU A 77 -8.25 -9.56 -12.27
N TYR A 78 -8.60 -9.53 -10.98
CA TYR A 78 -7.65 -9.36 -9.88
C TYR A 78 -6.74 -10.59 -9.69
N HIS A 79 -7.29 -11.80 -9.77
CA HIS A 79 -6.54 -13.02 -9.45
C HIS A 79 -5.79 -13.61 -10.65
N VAL A 80 -6.16 -13.24 -11.89
CA VAL A 80 -5.50 -13.75 -13.10
C VAL A 80 -4.65 -12.68 -13.78
N LEU A 81 -5.23 -11.52 -14.07
CA LEU A 81 -4.54 -10.46 -14.82
C LEU A 81 -3.62 -9.64 -13.92
N LEU A 82 -3.96 -9.45 -12.65
CA LEU A 82 -3.17 -8.66 -11.71
C LEU A 82 -2.36 -9.51 -10.71
N ALA A 83 -2.24 -10.81 -10.98
CA ALA A 83 -1.58 -11.76 -10.07
C ALA A 83 -0.12 -11.40 -9.76
N ASP A 84 0.67 -11.04 -10.77
CA ASP A 84 2.07 -10.68 -10.58
C ASP A 84 2.23 -9.31 -9.86
N PRO A 85 1.51 -8.24 -10.26
CA PRO A 85 1.44 -6.99 -9.46
C PRO A 85 1.02 -7.20 -8.00
N HIS A 86 0.07 -8.09 -7.75
CA HIS A 86 -0.41 -8.38 -6.40
C HIS A 86 0.66 -9.04 -5.52
N LYS A 87 1.53 -9.88 -6.10
CA LYS A 87 2.63 -10.49 -5.36
C LYS A 87 3.63 -9.44 -4.87
N ASP A 88 3.99 -8.50 -5.72
CA ASP A 88 4.88 -7.39 -5.37
C ASP A 88 4.31 -6.56 -4.22
N LYS A 89 3.03 -6.17 -4.35
CA LYS A 89 2.32 -5.40 -3.32
C LYS A 89 2.21 -6.17 -2.01
N LYS A 90 1.93 -7.46 -2.05
CA LYS A 90 1.85 -8.33 -0.87
C LYS A 90 3.19 -8.45 -0.16
N GLU A 91 4.29 -8.61 -0.90
CA GLU A 91 5.62 -8.66 -0.31
C GLU A 91 6.05 -7.30 0.25
N MET A 92 5.75 -6.19 -0.45
CA MET A 92 5.93 -4.84 0.07
C MET A 92 5.21 -4.66 1.42
N GLU A 93 3.93 -5.04 1.50
CA GLU A 93 3.14 -4.96 2.74
C GLU A 93 3.79 -5.79 3.87
N ARG A 94 4.18 -7.03 3.58
CA ARG A 94 4.84 -7.91 4.55
C ARG A 94 6.13 -7.27 5.08
N LEU A 95 6.97 -6.76 4.19
CA LEU A 95 8.25 -6.12 4.53
C LEU A 95 8.02 -4.93 5.45
N VAL A 96 7.13 -4.00 5.11
CA VAL A 96 6.90 -2.83 5.98
C VAL A 96 6.31 -3.24 7.32
N THR A 97 5.35 -4.18 7.35
CA THR A 97 4.71 -4.63 8.60
C THR A 97 5.72 -5.28 9.55
N VAL A 98 6.51 -6.26 9.09
CA VAL A 98 7.47 -6.97 9.95
C VAL A 98 8.51 -5.99 10.54
N ASN A 99 8.92 -5.00 9.76
CA ASN A 99 9.87 -3.97 10.18
C ASN A 99 9.32 -2.94 11.19
N SER A 100 8.02 -2.97 11.47
CA SER A 100 7.36 -2.14 12.49
C SER A 100 6.82 -2.92 13.69
N THR A 101 6.59 -4.22 13.53
CA THR A 101 5.91 -5.07 14.53
C THR A 101 6.80 -6.16 15.12
N ASP A 102 8.10 -6.17 14.81
CA ASP A 102 9.06 -7.14 15.38
C ASP A 102 8.95 -7.19 16.92
N LEU A 103 8.99 -8.38 17.51
CA LEU A 103 8.92 -8.54 18.96
C LEU A 103 10.12 -7.90 19.65
N ASP A 104 11.26 -7.89 18.97
CA ASP A 104 12.46 -7.19 19.42
C ASP A 104 12.41 -5.71 18.99
N ALA A 105 12.20 -4.83 19.97
CA ALA A 105 12.12 -3.38 19.74
C ALA A 105 13.40 -2.81 19.08
N SER A 106 14.55 -3.47 19.25
CA SER A 106 15.82 -3.06 18.61
C SER A 106 15.82 -3.33 17.11
N LYS A 107 15.07 -4.33 16.64
CA LYS A 107 14.96 -4.70 15.22
C LYS A 107 13.92 -3.90 14.45
N ARG A 108 13.00 -3.23 15.14
CA ARG A 108 12.04 -2.32 14.52
C ARG A 108 12.79 -1.15 13.92
N VAL A 109 12.58 -0.87 12.64
CA VAL A 109 13.18 0.30 11.97
C VAL A 109 12.17 1.42 11.75
N LEU A 110 10.89 1.14 11.96
CA LEU A 110 9.80 2.10 11.83
C LEU A 110 9.07 2.25 13.16
N ARG A 111 8.57 3.45 13.45
CA ARG A 111 7.67 3.67 14.59
C ARG A 111 6.25 3.18 14.31
N GLY A 112 5.85 3.12 13.03
CA GLY A 112 4.50 2.81 12.62
C GLY A 112 4.36 2.68 11.12
N VAL A 113 3.39 1.86 10.70
CA VAL A 113 3.09 1.57 9.29
C VAL A 113 1.60 1.72 9.06
N ILE A 114 1.23 2.30 7.93
CA ILE A 114 -0.15 2.34 7.44
C ILE A 114 -0.16 1.79 6.02
N VAL A 115 -1.03 0.82 5.75
CA VAL A 115 -1.21 0.29 4.39
C VAL A 115 -2.55 0.78 3.86
N VAL A 116 -2.56 1.39 2.69
CA VAL A 116 -3.78 1.85 2.01
C VAL A 116 -4.01 0.98 0.78
N ARG A 117 -5.13 0.26 0.76
CA ARG A 117 -5.58 -0.67 -0.29
C ARG A 117 -6.79 -0.07 -1.03
N PRO A 118 -6.60 0.83 -2.01
CA PRO A 118 -7.69 1.30 -2.83
C PRO A 118 -8.23 0.18 -3.73
N SER A 119 -9.53 0.21 -4.01
CA SER A 119 -10.14 -0.53 -5.13
C SER A 119 -9.64 0.04 -6.48
N LEU A 120 -10.10 -0.49 -7.62
CA LEU A 120 -9.54 -0.15 -8.93
C LEU A 120 -9.53 1.36 -9.17
N LEU A 121 -8.35 1.94 -9.34
CA LEU A 121 -8.14 3.37 -9.46
C LEU A 121 -8.64 3.92 -10.81
N MET A 122 -9.54 4.89 -10.75
CA MET A 122 -10.14 5.59 -11.89
C MET A 122 -9.90 7.11 -11.82
N GLY A 123 -10.19 7.80 -12.93
CA GLY A 123 -10.05 9.26 -13.03
C GLY A 123 -8.60 9.74 -13.08
N ASP A 124 -8.41 11.04 -12.87
CA ASP A 124 -7.11 11.70 -12.88
C ASP A 124 -6.75 12.25 -11.49
N GLN A 125 -5.60 12.93 -11.40
CA GLN A 125 -5.08 13.54 -10.18
C GLN A 125 -5.73 14.87 -9.81
N ASN A 126 -6.71 15.36 -10.58
CA ASN A 126 -7.33 16.65 -10.32
C ASN A 126 -8.35 16.53 -9.17
N VAL A 127 -7.97 17.05 -8.00
CA VAL A 127 -8.83 17.06 -6.79
C VAL A 127 -10.20 17.68 -7.02
N LYS A 128 -10.32 18.65 -7.94
CA LYS A 128 -11.62 19.29 -8.27
C LYS A 128 -12.59 18.35 -8.99
N LYS A 129 -12.09 17.23 -9.55
CA LYS A 129 -12.88 16.19 -10.20
C LYS A 129 -13.16 15.00 -9.30
N GLY A 130 -12.67 15.01 -8.06
CA GLY A 130 -13.01 14.03 -7.04
C GLY A 130 -14.50 14.09 -6.68
N ARG A 131 -15.02 13.01 -6.11
CA ARG A 131 -16.39 12.95 -5.56
C ARG A 131 -16.45 13.47 -4.12
N GLY A 132 -15.29 13.70 -3.52
CA GLY A 132 -15.07 14.12 -2.13
C GLY A 132 -14.63 12.93 -1.28
N TRP A 133 -13.45 13.03 -0.66
CA TRP A 133 -12.85 11.96 0.14
C TRP A 133 -13.72 11.49 1.33
N GLU A 134 -14.56 12.37 1.87
CA GLU A 134 -15.47 12.09 2.99
C GLU A 134 -16.57 11.08 2.62
N ARG A 135 -16.84 10.92 1.32
CA ARG A 135 -17.81 9.95 0.81
C ARG A 135 -17.21 8.56 0.61
N LEU A 136 -15.89 8.42 0.75
CA LEU A 136 -15.25 7.12 0.63
C LEU A 136 -15.74 6.17 1.72
N LYS A 137 -16.08 4.96 1.32
CA LYS A 137 -16.23 3.84 2.24
C LYS A 137 -14.83 3.41 2.66
N VAL A 138 -14.59 3.48 3.96
CA VAL A 138 -13.32 3.12 4.60
C VAL A 138 -13.52 1.84 5.38
N GLY A 139 -12.73 0.82 5.08
CA GLY A 139 -12.74 -0.45 5.80
C GLY A 139 -11.38 -0.78 6.39
N GLN A 140 -11.36 -1.79 7.27
CA GLN A 140 -10.15 -2.38 7.82
C GLN A 140 -10.04 -3.84 7.35
N GLU A 141 -8.92 -4.50 7.60
CA GLU A 141 -8.65 -5.85 7.09
C GLU A 141 -9.72 -6.88 7.49
N GLU A 142 -10.24 -6.80 8.71
CA GLU A 142 -11.23 -7.73 9.25
C GLU A 142 -12.64 -7.47 8.67
N LYS A 143 -12.91 -6.21 8.31
CA LYS A 143 -14.17 -5.73 7.73
C LYS A 143 -13.88 -4.73 6.60
N PRO A 144 -13.46 -5.23 5.42
CA PRO A 144 -13.04 -4.36 4.33
C PRO A 144 -14.23 -3.66 3.69
N ALA A 145 -13.98 -2.46 3.16
CA ALA A 145 -14.91 -1.75 2.31
C ALA A 145 -14.79 -2.33 0.90
N ILE A 146 -15.83 -3.04 0.46
CA ILE A 146 -15.85 -3.75 -0.82
C ILE A 146 -16.52 -2.88 -1.87
N GLY A 147 -15.84 -2.67 -2.99
CA GLY A 147 -16.38 -1.93 -4.13
C GLY A 147 -15.49 -2.07 -5.36
N TYR A 148 -16.01 -1.63 -6.50
CA TYR A 148 -15.37 -1.87 -7.80
C TYR A 148 -14.25 -0.88 -8.09
N THR A 149 -14.52 0.41 -7.90
CA THR A 149 -13.59 1.46 -8.32
C THR A 149 -13.55 2.60 -7.32
N VAL A 150 -12.45 3.35 -7.35
CA VAL A 150 -12.28 4.56 -6.55
C VAL A 150 -11.51 5.61 -7.36
N HIS A 151 -11.84 6.89 -7.16
CA HIS A 151 -11.16 7.98 -7.89
C HIS A 151 -9.79 8.27 -7.26
N ARG A 152 -8.76 8.44 -8.11
CA ARG A 152 -7.39 8.78 -7.68
C ARG A 152 -7.35 10.04 -6.82
N ALA A 153 -8.10 11.07 -7.21
CA ALA A 153 -8.26 12.32 -6.47
C ALA A 153 -8.73 12.09 -5.03
N ASP A 154 -9.82 11.32 -4.84
CA ASP A 154 -10.41 11.08 -3.53
C ASP A 154 -9.47 10.26 -2.62
N VAL A 155 -8.76 9.27 -3.17
CA VAL A 155 -7.76 8.49 -2.42
C VAL A 155 -6.59 9.38 -1.99
N GLY A 156 -6.09 10.21 -2.89
CA GLY A 156 -4.99 11.13 -2.58
C GLY A 156 -5.36 12.14 -1.50
N GLU A 157 -6.56 12.72 -1.60
CA GLU A 157 -7.09 13.65 -0.61
C GLU A 157 -7.33 12.97 0.75
N TRP A 158 -7.88 11.74 0.76
CA TRP A 158 -8.03 10.95 1.98
C TRP A 158 -6.68 10.69 2.66
N ILE A 159 -5.66 10.27 1.90
CA ILE A 159 -4.31 10.03 2.44
C ILE A 159 -3.74 11.32 3.02
N TYR A 160 -3.92 12.46 2.33
CA TYR A 160 -3.44 13.74 2.83
C TYR A 160 -4.10 14.11 4.16
N GLU A 161 -5.43 14.12 4.23
CA GLU A 161 -6.18 14.54 5.42
C GLU A 161 -6.00 13.56 6.59
N GLN A 162 -6.03 12.25 6.32
CA GLN A 162 -6.07 11.23 7.38
C GLN A 162 -4.70 10.73 7.82
N ILE A 163 -3.65 10.92 7.00
CA ILE A 163 -2.31 10.40 7.28
C ILE A 163 -1.28 11.53 7.31
N VAL A 164 -1.16 12.31 6.23
CA VAL A 164 -0.07 13.30 6.11
C VAL A 164 -0.27 14.46 7.08
N LYS A 165 -1.48 15.04 7.12
CA LYS A 165 -1.82 16.21 7.94
C LYS A 165 -1.96 15.86 9.43
N SER A 166 -2.45 14.68 9.75
CA SER A 166 -2.68 14.20 11.13
C SER A 166 -1.46 13.52 11.76
N GLY A 167 -0.45 13.16 10.95
CA GLY A 167 0.67 12.30 11.35
C GLY A 167 0.35 10.78 11.30
N GLY A 168 -0.94 10.42 11.23
CA GLY A 168 -1.39 9.03 11.04
C GLY A 168 -1.21 8.09 12.24
N ASP A 169 -0.75 8.59 13.40
CA ASP A 169 -0.38 7.76 14.54
C ASP A 169 -1.55 6.87 15.04
N ASN A 170 -2.79 7.37 14.98
CA ASN A 170 -4.00 6.64 15.33
C ASN A 170 -4.35 5.49 14.37
N ARG A 171 -3.63 5.36 13.25
CA ARG A 171 -3.83 4.32 12.22
C ARG A 171 -2.65 3.36 12.10
N PHE A 172 -1.65 3.46 12.97
CA PHE A 172 -0.51 2.54 12.92
C PHE A 172 -0.94 1.07 13.06
N GLY A 173 -0.35 0.24 12.21
CA GLY A 173 -0.67 -1.19 12.09
C GLY A 173 -1.90 -1.48 11.24
N GLN A 174 -2.67 -0.46 10.82
CA GLN A 174 -3.91 -0.69 10.07
C GLN A 174 -3.64 -0.89 8.59
N ARG A 175 -4.42 -1.82 8.00
CA ARG A 175 -4.58 -1.96 6.55
C ARG A 175 -5.97 -1.46 6.18
N ILE A 176 -6.01 -0.35 5.47
CA ILE A 176 -7.23 0.40 5.17
C ILE A 176 -7.66 0.11 3.74
N THR A 177 -8.91 -0.30 3.56
CA THR A 177 -9.51 -0.44 2.22
C THR A 177 -10.32 0.81 1.88
N LEU A 178 -10.18 1.30 0.63
CA LEU A 178 -10.87 2.52 0.15
C LEU A 178 -11.65 2.25 -1.13
N THR A 179 -12.93 2.57 -1.11
CA THR A 179 -13.80 2.50 -2.29
C THR A 179 -14.90 3.57 -2.26
N ASN A 180 -15.49 3.88 -3.41
CA ASN A 180 -16.62 4.81 -3.52
C ASN A 180 -17.97 4.13 -3.15
#